data_AF-A0A6G8N1L9-F1
#
_entry.id   AF-A0A6G8N1L9-F1
#
_cell.length_a   1.000
_cell.length_b   1.000
_cell.length_c   1.000
_cell.angle_alpha   90.00
_cell.angle_beta   90.00
_cell.angle_gamma   90.00
#
_symmetry.space_group_name_H-M   'P 1'
#
loop_
_entity.id
_entity.type
_entity.pdbx_description
1 polymer ?
#
loop_
_entity_poly.entity_id
_entity_poly.type
_entity_poly.pdbx_seq_one_letter_code
_entity_poly.pdbx_strand_id
1 'polypeptide(L)'
;ISNDSLVDLPTPANISVWWNFGSLLGMCLAAQILTGLFLAMHYTPDISTAFSSVIHIMRDVNGGWIIRNIHANGASFFFICVYIHIARGLYYGSFMSKETWNVGVVILLLLMMTAFVGYVLPWGQMSFWGATVITNL
;
A
#
# COMPACT_ATOMS: atom_id res chain seq x y z
N ILE A 1 13.80 14.28 -18.95
CA ILE A 1 12.71 13.63 -18.16
C ILE A 1 13.05 13.56 -16.68
N SER A 2 13.97 12.70 -16.21
CA SER A 2 14.28 12.59 -14.76
C SER A 2 14.71 13.93 -14.14
N ASN A 3 15.63 14.63 -14.81
CA ASN A 3 16.12 15.94 -14.37
C ASN A 3 14.98 16.97 -14.25
N ASP A 4 14.12 17.06 -15.27
CA ASP A 4 13.00 18.00 -15.32
C ASP A 4 11.91 17.69 -14.27
N SER A 5 11.82 16.45 -13.80
CA SER A 5 10.83 16.01 -12.80
C SER A 5 11.34 16.00 -11.36
N LEU A 6 12.65 15.97 -11.13
CA LEU A 6 13.24 15.76 -9.80
C LEU A 6 14.24 16.83 -9.36
N VAL A 7 14.97 17.43 -10.30
CA VAL A 7 16.05 18.39 -10.00
C VAL A 7 15.59 19.80 -10.37
N ASP A 8 15.20 20.00 -11.62
CA ASP A 8 14.88 21.32 -12.18
C ASP A 8 13.37 21.60 -12.21
N LEU A 9 12.57 20.85 -11.43
CA LEU A 9 11.13 21.03 -11.37
C LEU A 9 10.77 22.35 -10.64
N PRO A 10 10.17 23.34 -11.33
CA PRO A 10 9.73 24.57 -10.66
C PRO A 10 8.64 24.25 -9.64
N THR A 11 8.91 24.53 -8.37
CA THR A 11 8.00 24.23 -7.26
C THR A 11 7.69 25.51 -6.48
N PRO A 12 6.44 25.75 -6.05
CA PRO A 12 6.12 26.91 -5.22
C PRO A 12 6.92 26.90 -3.90
N ALA A 13 7.51 28.03 -3.53
CA ALA A 13 8.40 28.12 -2.37
C ALA A 13 7.68 27.94 -1.02
N ASN A 14 6.35 28.02 -1.00
CA ASN A 14 5.51 27.98 0.21
C ASN A 14 4.72 26.69 0.37
N ILE A 15 5.09 25.59 -0.32
CA ILE A 15 4.50 24.29 -0.02
C ILE A 15 4.83 23.86 1.41
N SER A 16 3.83 23.39 2.13
CA SER A 16 3.97 22.94 3.52
C SER A 16 4.24 21.44 3.59
N VAL A 17 4.45 20.91 4.81
CA VAL A 17 4.68 19.48 5.06
C VAL A 17 3.61 18.55 4.45
N TRP A 18 2.39 19.05 4.26
CA TRP A 18 1.29 18.29 3.64
C TRP A 18 1.59 17.87 2.19
N TRP A 19 2.52 18.53 1.49
CA TRP A 19 2.96 18.15 0.16
C TRP A 19 3.88 16.91 0.13
N ASN A 20 4.48 16.55 1.26
CA ASN A 20 5.39 15.39 1.36
C ASN A 20 4.67 14.05 1.19
N PHE A 21 3.35 14.01 1.41
CA PHE A 21 2.60 12.76 1.35
C PHE A 21 2.56 12.15 -0.06
N GLY A 22 2.81 12.94 -1.12
CA GLY A 22 2.97 12.38 -2.47
C GLY A 22 4.19 11.46 -2.59
N SER A 23 5.36 11.91 -2.14
CA SER A 23 6.59 11.12 -2.18
C SER A 23 6.57 9.97 -1.17
N LEU A 24 5.96 10.18 0.01
CA LEU A 24 5.76 9.10 0.99
C LEU A 24 4.91 7.96 0.42
N LEU A 25 3.87 8.24 -0.38
CA LEU A 25 3.09 7.20 -1.06
C LEU A 25 3.94 6.42 -2.07
N GLY A 26 4.82 7.10 -2.81
CA GLY A 26 5.79 6.43 -3.70
C GLY A 26 6.75 5.51 -2.93
N MET A 27 7.26 5.96 -1.78
CA MET A 27 8.10 5.14 -0.90
C MET A 27 7.32 3.96 -0.30
N CYS A 28 6.06 4.16 0.10
CA CYS A 28 5.20 3.06 0.55
C CYS A 28 5.03 2.01 -0.54
N LEU A 29 4.75 2.43 -1.77
CA LEU A 29 4.61 1.52 -2.91
C LEU A 29 5.89 0.72 -3.15
N ALA A 30 7.05 1.37 -3.19
CA ALA A 30 8.33 0.69 -3.36
C ALA A 30 8.60 -0.31 -2.24
N ALA A 31 8.39 0.07 -0.98
CA ALA A 31 8.56 -0.81 0.17
C ALA A 31 7.61 -2.02 0.13
N GLN A 32 6.35 -1.82 -0.26
CA GLN A 32 5.35 -2.89 -0.40
C GLN A 32 5.69 -3.87 -1.52
N ILE A 33 6.13 -3.37 -2.68
CA ILE A 33 6.56 -4.23 -3.79
C ILE A 33 7.77 -5.07 -3.37
N LEU A 34 8.78 -4.44 -2.77
CA LEU A 34 9.99 -5.16 -2.35
C LEU A 34 9.66 -6.21 -1.29
N THR A 35 9.03 -5.83 -0.19
CA THR A 35 8.68 -6.77 0.88
C THR A 35 7.71 -7.85 0.41
N GLY A 36 6.72 -7.50 -0.41
CA GLY A 36 5.76 -8.44 -1.00
C GLY A 36 6.42 -9.46 -1.91
N LEU A 37 7.41 -9.05 -2.72
CA LEU A 37 8.18 -9.95 -3.57
C LEU A 37 8.95 -10.99 -2.73
N PHE A 38 9.63 -10.55 -1.66
CA PHE A 38 10.34 -11.48 -0.76
C PHE A 38 9.38 -12.44 -0.05
N LEU A 39 8.20 -11.97 0.37
CA LEU A 39 7.18 -12.85 0.97
C LEU A 39 6.65 -13.87 -0.05
N ALA A 40 6.41 -13.45 -1.28
CA ALA A 40 5.90 -14.31 -2.35
C ALA A 40 6.84 -15.47 -2.69
N MET A 41 8.16 -15.31 -2.52
CA MET A 41 9.14 -16.39 -2.73
C MET A 41 8.97 -17.57 -1.76
N HIS A 42 8.30 -17.36 -0.63
CA HIS A 42 8.12 -18.37 0.43
C HIS A 42 6.64 -18.72 0.70
N TYR A 43 5.70 -18.01 0.08
CA TYR A 43 4.27 -18.21 0.26
C TYR A 43 3.71 -19.27 -0.69
N THR A 44 2.75 -20.08 -0.21
CA THR A 44 2.04 -21.07 -1.03
C THR A 44 0.54 -20.73 -1.16
N PRO A 45 0.01 -20.51 -2.37
CA PRO A 45 -1.38 -20.10 -2.58
C PRO A 45 -2.34 -21.31 -2.63
N ASP A 46 -2.25 -22.21 -1.67
CA ASP A 46 -3.17 -23.35 -1.52
C ASP A 46 -3.84 -23.31 -0.14
N ILE A 47 -5.16 -23.55 -0.08
CA ILE A 47 -5.95 -23.42 1.15
C ILE A 47 -5.41 -24.27 2.31
N SER A 48 -4.83 -25.44 2.00
CA SER A 48 -4.29 -26.34 3.03
C SER A 48 -2.93 -25.89 3.57
N THR A 49 -2.19 -25.05 2.83
CA THR A 49 -0.83 -24.62 3.18
C THR A 49 -0.63 -23.11 3.31
N ALA A 50 -1.60 -22.28 2.94
CA ALA A 50 -1.48 -20.82 2.97
C ALA A 50 -1.11 -20.30 4.37
N PHE A 51 -1.85 -20.72 5.39
CA PHE A 51 -1.57 -20.29 6.78
C PHE A 51 -0.23 -20.85 7.30
N SER A 52 0.09 -22.11 6.99
CA SER A 52 1.36 -22.72 7.43
C SER A 52 2.58 -22.14 6.72
N SER A 53 2.48 -21.74 5.46
CA SER A 53 3.56 -21.03 4.74
C SER A 53 3.84 -19.65 5.34
N VAL A 54 2.81 -18.92 5.80
CA VAL A 54 3.01 -17.67 6.55
C VAL A 54 3.67 -17.93 7.90
N ILE A 55 3.34 -19.02 8.60
CA ILE A 55 4.04 -19.42 9.83
C ILE A 55 5.50 -19.74 9.54
N HIS A 56 5.79 -20.47 8.46
CA HIS A 56 7.14 -20.78 8.00
C HIS A 56 7.96 -19.51 7.73
N ILE A 57 7.39 -18.53 7.02
CA ILE A 57 8.00 -17.20 6.83
C ILE A 57 8.34 -16.53 8.17
N MET A 58 7.43 -16.62 9.14
CA MET A 58 7.60 -15.96 10.43
C MET A 58 8.63 -16.64 11.35
N ARG A 59 8.86 -17.95 11.18
CA ARG A 59 9.65 -18.75 12.14
C ARG A 59 10.97 -19.27 11.58
N ASP A 60 11.00 -19.63 10.30
CA ASP A 60 12.09 -20.41 9.72
C ASP A 60 12.85 -19.65 8.63
N VAL A 61 12.24 -18.63 8.01
CA VAL A 61 12.90 -17.78 7.03
C VAL A 61 13.72 -16.70 7.75
N ASN A 62 15.01 -16.61 7.42
CA ASN A 62 15.92 -15.60 7.98
C ASN A 62 15.39 -14.19 7.74
N GLY A 63 15.11 -13.45 8.81
CA GLY A 63 14.52 -12.10 8.74
C GLY A 63 13.08 -12.06 8.25
N GLY A 64 12.44 -13.20 7.98
CA GLY A 64 11.08 -13.28 7.43
C GLY A 64 10.04 -12.63 8.35
N TRP A 65 10.21 -12.74 9.67
CA TRP A 65 9.36 -12.03 10.64
C TRP A 65 9.43 -10.51 10.49
N ILE A 66 10.61 -9.94 10.23
CA ILE A 66 10.78 -8.50 10.01
C ILE A 66 10.08 -8.10 8.73
N ILE A 67 10.36 -8.82 7.63
CA ILE A 67 9.80 -8.53 6.31
C ILE A 67 8.27 -8.59 6.35
N ARG A 68 7.70 -9.63 6.96
CA ARG A 68 6.24 -9.78 7.12
C ARG A 68 5.65 -8.64 7.94
N ASN A 69 6.28 -8.24 9.04
CA ASN A 69 5.78 -7.14 9.87
C ASN A 69 5.90 -5.79 9.17
N ILE A 70 6.97 -5.53 8.41
CA ILE A 70 7.09 -4.32 7.58
C ILE A 70 6.00 -4.30 6.52
N HIS A 71 5.74 -5.41 5.83
CA HIS A 71 4.69 -5.49 4.81
C HIS A 71 3.31 -5.20 5.40
N ALA A 72 2.95 -5.92 6.48
CA ALA A 72 1.64 -5.78 7.14
C ALA A 72 1.42 -4.37 7.73
N ASN A 73 2.37 -3.83 8.50
CA ASN A 73 2.23 -2.49 9.09
C ASN A 73 2.38 -1.39 8.03
N GLY A 74 3.20 -1.63 7.01
CA GLY A 74 3.37 -0.72 5.90
C GLY A 74 2.09 -0.53 5.09
N ALA A 75 1.20 -1.53 5.04
CA ALA A 75 -0.10 -1.38 4.39
C ALA A 75 -0.96 -0.36 5.15
N SER A 76 -1.00 -0.44 6.49
CA SER A 76 -1.67 0.57 7.33
C SER A 76 -1.05 1.96 7.17
N PHE A 77 0.28 2.05 7.13
CA PHE A 77 0.98 3.32 6.91
C PHE A 77 0.68 3.92 5.52
N PHE A 78 0.51 3.08 4.49
CA PHE A 78 0.06 3.50 3.16
C PHE A 78 -1.31 4.18 3.25
N PHE A 79 -2.29 3.57 3.95
CA PHE A 79 -3.60 4.19 4.13
C PHE A 79 -3.56 5.48 4.94
N ILE A 80 -2.72 5.56 5.98
CA ILE A 80 -2.51 6.83 6.71
C ILE A 80 -2.01 7.91 5.74
N CYS A 81 -1.00 7.59 4.92
CA CYS A 81 -0.47 8.54 3.95
C CYS A 81 -1.51 8.96 2.91
N VAL A 82 -2.33 8.03 2.41
CA VAL A 82 -3.30 8.33 1.34
C VAL A 82 -4.43 9.19 1.86
N TYR A 83 -4.92 8.93 3.08
CA TYR A 83 -5.95 9.75 3.69
C TYR A 83 -5.47 11.17 3.96
N ILE A 84 -4.23 11.35 4.44
CA ILE A 84 -3.66 12.68 4.62
C ILE A 84 -3.46 13.37 3.25
N HIS A 85 -3.00 12.64 2.23
CA HIS A 85 -2.82 13.17 0.89
C HIS A 85 -4.14 13.68 0.28
N ILE A 86 -5.23 12.91 0.45
CA ILE A 86 -6.58 13.27 0.03
C ILE A 86 -7.10 14.47 0.83
N ALA A 87 -6.96 14.44 2.16
CA ALA A 87 -7.40 15.53 3.04
C ALA A 87 -6.72 16.86 2.69
N ARG A 88 -5.41 16.84 2.41
CA ARG A 88 -4.68 17.99 1.87
C ARG A 88 -5.32 18.46 0.56
N GLY A 89 -5.59 17.54 -0.36
CA GLY A 89 -6.16 17.88 -1.66
C GLY A 89 -7.54 18.53 -1.58
N LEU A 90 -8.37 18.09 -0.61
CA LEU A 90 -9.65 18.71 -0.31
C LEU A 90 -9.47 20.10 0.32
N TYR A 91 -8.63 20.22 1.35
CA TYR A 91 -8.43 21.47 2.09
C TYR A 91 -7.88 22.61 1.22
N TYR A 92 -6.92 22.31 0.34
CA TYR A 92 -6.29 23.31 -0.54
C TYR A 92 -6.92 23.39 -1.94
N GLY A 93 -8.05 22.71 -2.19
CA GLY A 93 -8.71 22.77 -3.50
C GLY A 93 -7.92 22.12 -4.65
N SER A 94 -7.00 21.21 -4.36
CA SER A 94 -6.17 20.55 -5.39
C SER A 94 -6.97 19.66 -6.35
N PHE A 95 -8.20 19.26 -5.95
CA PHE A 95 -9.14 18.54 -6.81
C PHE A 95 -9.57 19.33 -8.06
N MET A 96 -9.30 20.64 -8.12
CA MET A 96 -9.54 21.47 -9.30
C MET A 96 -8.67 21.03 -10.49
N SER A 97 -7.52 20.39 -10.27
CA SER A 97 -6.79 19.65 -11.32
C SER A 97 -7.49 18.31 -11.59
N LYS A 98 -8.55 18.34 -12.39
CA LYS A 98 -9.48 17.22 -12.57
C LYS A 98 -8.80 15.93 -13.03
N GLU A 99 -7.90 15.99 -14.00
CA GLU A 99 -7.19 14.81 -14.50
C GLU A 99 -6.34 14.16 -13.40
N THR A 100 -5.54 14.96 -12.69
CA THR A 100 -4.72 14.46 -11.58
C THR A 100 -5.57 13.88 -10.45
N TRP A 101 -6.67 14.54 -10.13
CA TRP A 101 -7.59 14.09 -9.09
C TRP A 101 -8.26 12.77 -9.45
N ASN A 102 -8.78 12.65 -10.68
CA ASN A 102 -9.45 11.44 -11.16
C ASN A 102 -8.49 10.24 -11.20
N VAL A 103 -7.24 10.44 -11.65
CA VAL A 103 -6.20 9.41 -11.57
C VAL A 103 -5.93 9.01 -10.11
N GLY A 104 -5.88 9.99 -9.19
CA GLY A 104 -5.76 9.74 -7.76
C GLY A 104 -6.90 8.90 -7.17
N VAL A 105 -8.14 9.13 -7.60
CA VAL A 105 -9.30 8.32 -7.21
C VAL A 105 -9.17 6.88 -7.70
N VAL A 106 -8.75 6.68 -8.95
CA VAL A 106 -8.50 5.33 -9.49
C VAL A 106 -7.39 4.62 -8.69
N ILE A 107 -6.30 5.32 -8.39
CA ILE A 107 -5.20 4.77 -7.57
C ILE A 107 -5.70 4.38 -6.16
N LEU A 108 -6.56 5.18 -5.54
CA LEU A 108 -7.17 4.85 -4.24
C LEU A 108 -7.97 3.53 -4.32
N LEU A 109 -8.82 3.38 -5.34
CA LEU A 109 -9.60 2.16 -5.53
C LEU A 109 -8.72 0.93 -5.77
N LEU A 110 -7.67 1.07 -6.58
CA LEU A 110 -6.69 0.00 -6.80
C LEU A 110 -5.94 -0.37 -5.52
N LEU A 111 -5.55 0.62 -4.70
CA LEU A 111 -4.92 0.40 -3.40
C LEU A 111 -5.85 -0.38 -2.46
N MET A 112 -7.13 0.01 -2.39
CA MET A 112 -8.15 -0.67 -1.58
C MET A 112 -8.33 -2.13 -2.00
N MET A 113 -8.47 -2.40 -3.30
CA MET A 113 -8.58 -3.77 -3.81
C MET A 113 -7.31 -4.57 -3.53
N THR A 114 -6.13 -3.99 -3.74
CA THR A 114 -4.84 -4.64 -3.49
C THR A 114 -4.69 -5.04 -2.02
N ALA A 115 -5.00 -4.13 -1.09
CA ALA A 115 -4.91 -4.39 0.34
C ALA A 115 -5.93 -5.42 0.80
N PHE A 116 -7.15 -5.39 0.26
CA PHE A 116 -8.17 -6.40 0.55
C PHE A 116 -7.70 -7.79 0.12
N VAL A 117 -7.28 -7.97 -1.13
CA VAL A 117 -6.79 -9.27 -1.63
C VAL A 117 -5.56 -9.73 -0.83
N GLY A 118 -4.64 -8.82 -0.51
CA GLY A 118 -3.48 -9.12 0.32
C GLY A 118 -3.85 -9.61 1.73
N TYR A 119 -4.90 -9.05 2.34
CA TYR A 119 -5.39 -9.46 3.66
C TYR A 119 -6.00 -10.87 3.66
N VAL A 120 -6.46 -11.36 2.50
CA VAL A 120 -7.02 -12.72 2.36
C VAL A 120 -5.92 -13.78 2.32
N LEU A 121 -4.73 -13.46 1.81
CA LEU A 121 -3.63 -14.42 1.56
C LEU A 121 -3.20 -15.26 2.78
N PRO A 122 -3.09 -14.72 4.02
CA PRO A 122 -2.69 -15.53 5.17
C PRO A 122 -3.71 -16.60 5.56
N TRP A 123 -4.95 -16.51 5.07
CA TRP A 123 -6.02 -17.49 5.30
C TRP A 123 -6.34 -17.77 6.78
N GLY A 124 -6.31 -16.73 7.61
CA GLY A 124 -6.80 -16.80 8.99
C GLY A 124 -8.32 -16.62 9.09
N GLN A 125 -8.88 -16.70 10.32
CA GLN A 125 -10.31 -16.52 10.57
C GLN A 125 -10.85 -15.20 9.99
N MET A 126 -10.19 -14.08 10.32
CA MET A 126 -10.62 -12.76 9.82
C MET A 126 -10.44 -12.63 8.31
N SER A 127 -9.42 -13.25 7.72
CA SER A 127 -9.22 -13.30 6.27
C SER A 127 -10.39 -14.00 5.57
N PHE A 128 -10.79 -15.17 6.05
CA PHE A 128 -11.87 -15.97 5.48
C PHE A 128 -13.24 -15.27 5.60
N TRP A 129 -13.60 -14.85 6.81
CA TRP A 129 -14.90 -14.20 7.04
C TRP A 129 -14.97 -12.83 6.37
N GLY A 130 -13.86 -12.07 6.38
CA GLY A 130 -13.77 -10.80 5.66
C GLY A 130 -13.99 -10.98 4.17
N ALA A 131 -13.33 -11.96 3.54
CA ALA A 131 -13.54 -12.29 2.13
C ALA A 131 -15.00 -12.65 1.86
N THR A 132 -15.57 -13.56 2.67
CA THR A 132 -16.94 -14.04 2.52
C THR A 132 -17.96 -12.92 2.58
N VAL A 133 -17.83 -11.99 3.54
CA VAL A 133 -18.79 -10.89 3.67
C VAL A 133 -18.64 -9.89 2.52
N ILE A 134 -17.40 -9.48 2.22
CA ILE A 134 -17.15 -8.41 1.23
C ILE A 134 -17.51 -8.84 -0.19
N THR A 135 -17.28 -10.09 -0.58
CA THR A 135 -17.65 -10.57 -1.93
C THR A 135 -19.14 -10.93 -2.07
N ASN A 136 -19.92 -10.85 -0.99
CA ASN A 136 -21.37 -11.05 -1.00
C ASN A 136 -22.15 -9.72 -0.84
N LEU A 137 -21.49 -8.58 -1.00
CA LEU A 137 -22.12 -7.25 -1.09
C LEU A 137 -22.73 -7.02 -2.48
#